data_AF-A0A933CDY7-F1
#
_entry.id   AF-A0A933CDY7-F1
#
_cell.length_a   1.000
_cell.length_b   1.000
_cell.length_c   1.000
_cell.angle_alpha   90.00
_cell.angle_beta   90.00
_cell.angle_gamma   90.00
#
_symmetry.space_group_name_H-M   'P 1'
#
loop_
_entity.id
_entity.type
_entity.pdbx_description
1 polymer ?
#
loop_
_entity_poly.entity_id
_entity_poly.type
_entity_poly.pdbx_seq_one_letter_code
_entity_poly.pdbx_strand_id
1 'polypeptide(L)'
;MPRHDTAKDRAARIFRRRQIADLATLKDALGTPSRTTVFRVLSSAGYLTSCSHAGRYYTLRRIPQFDEAGLWAHGEALFSKDGTLRATIVRIVGEAPAGKTHDELQAQLRLRV
;
A
#
# COMPACT_ATOMS: atom_id res chain seq x y z
N MET A 1 0.44 -29.01 21.01
CA MET A 1 0.93 -27.62 21.09
C MET A 1 -0.05 -26.71 20.37
N PRO A 2 -0.78 -25.81 21.05
CA PRO A 2 -1.61 -24.84 20.35
C PRO A 2 -0.71 -23.82 19.66
N ARG A 3 -0.86 -23.64 18.34
CA ARG A 3 -0.23 -22.54 17.62
C ARG A 3 -0.86 -21.25 18.15
N HIS A 4 -0.14 -20.50 18.97
CA HIS A 4 -0.58 -19.17 19.37
C HIS A 4 -0.68 -18.30 18.10
N ASP A 5 -1.91 -18.00 17.67
CA ASP A 5 -2.19 -17.15 16.51
C ASP A 5 -1.69 -15.73 16.82
N THR A 6 -0.51 -15.38 16.31
CA THR A 6 0.10 -14.08 16.61
C THR A 6 -0.68 -12.95 15.95
N ALA A 7 -0.53 -11.71 16.43
CA ALA A 7 -1.13 -10.56 15.74
C ALA A 7 -0.66 -10.45 14.26
N LYS A 8 0.56 -10.90 13.97
CA LYS A 8 1.11 -11.00 12.62
C LYS A 8 0.37 -12.06 11.78
N ASP A 9 0.07 -13.22 12.35
CA ASP A 9 -0.69 -14.27 11.66
C ASP A 9 -2.12 -13.82 11.33
N ARG A 10 -2.75 -13.09 12.26
CA ARG A 10 -4.06 -12.46 12.06
C ARG A 10 -4.03 -11.44 10.92
N ALA A 11 -3.04 -10.54 10.90
CA ALA A 11 -2.86 -9.60 9.78
C ALA A 11 -2.63 -10.34 8.45
N ALA A 12 -1.75 -11.33 8.44
CA ALA A 12 -1.46 -12.13 7.25
C ALA A 12 -2.67 -12.93 6.75
N ARG A 13 -3.62 -13.30 7.61
CA ARG A 13 -4.86 -13.99 7.23
C ARG A 13 -5.81 -13.07 6.48
N ILE A 14 -5.91 -11.80 6.86
CA ILE A 14 -6.68 -10.79 6.10
C ILE A 14 -6.11 -10.71 4.70
N PHE A 15 -4.78 -10.57 4.61
CA PHE A 15 -4.11 -10.36 3.34
C PHE A 15 -4.11 -11.57 2.40
N ARG A 16 -4.36 -12.77 2.95
CA ARG A 16 -4.64 -13.99 2.18
C ARG A 16 -6.03 -14.00 1.55
N ARG A 17 -7.01 -13.33 2.17
CA ARG A 17 -8.39 -13.23 1.68
C ARG A 17 -8.64 -11.99 0.83
N ARG A 18 -7.93 -10.89 1.12
CA ARG A 18 -8.01 -9.60 0.43
C ARG A 18 -6.60 -9.09 0.22
N GLN A 19 -6.14 -8.86 -1.01
CA GLN A 19 -4.75 -8.47 -1.24
C GLN A 19 -4.41 -7.08 -0.66
N ILE A 20 -5.42 -6.24 -0.44
CA ILE A 20 -5.30 -4.91 0.18
C ILE A 20 -6.35 -4.73 1.30
N ALA A 21 -6.08 -3.84 2.25
CA ALA A 21 -7.02 -3.48 3.32
C ALA A 21 -6.84 -2.02 3.76
N ASP A 22 -7.92 -1.38 4.22
CA ASP A 22 -7.86 -0.07 4.85
C ASP A 22 -7.65 -0.17 6.38
N LEU A 23 -7.42 0.97 7.04
CA LEU A 23 -7.16 1.00 8.48
C LEU A 23 -8.35 0.47 9.30
N ALA A 24 -9.58 0.71 8.88
CA ALA A 24 -10.78 0.24 9.59
C ALA A 24 -10.85 -1.29 9.58
N THR A 25 -10.65 -1.90 8.42
CA THR A 25 -10.59 -3.36 8.25
C THR A 25 -9.48 -3.98 9.10
N LEU A 26 -8.31 -3.34 9.15
CA LEU A 26 -7.17 -3.82 9.94
C LEU A 26 -7.43 -3.74 11.45
N LYS A 27 -8.08 -2.67 11.93
CA LYS A 27 -8.47 -2.53 13.33
C LYS A 27 -9.43 -3.62 13.77
N ASP A 28 -10.46 -3.86 12.97
CA ASP A 28 -11.47 -4.91 13.20
C ASP A 28 -10.81 -6.29 13.30
N ALA A 29 -10.02 -6.64 12.30
CA ALA A 29 -9.40 -7.96 12.23
C ALA A 29 -8.28 -8.20 13.27
N LEU A 30 -7.63 -7.14 13.77
CA LEU A 30 -6.69 -7.23 14.88
C LEU A 30 -7.39 -7.13 16.26
N GLY A 31 -8.69 -6.82 16.30
CA GLY A 31 -9.44 -6.62 17.53
C GLY A 31 -8.92 -5.44 18.34
N THR A 32 -8.47 -4.37 17.67
CA THR A 32 -7.91 -3.20 18.37
C THR A 32 -8.35 -1.89 17.71
N PRO A 33 -8.78 -0.88 18.50
CA PRO A 33 -9.02 0.45 17.96
C PRO A 33 -7.72 1.24 17.74
N SER A 34 -6.59 0.76 18.28
CA SER A 34 -5.31 1.47 18.32
C SER A 34 -4.60 1.45 16.97
N ARG A 35 -4.52 2.62 16.33
CA ARG A 35 -3.73 2.82 15.11
C ARG A 35 -2.25 2.45 15.29
N THR A 36 -1.66 2.82 16.43
CA THR A 36 -0.26 2.49 16.76
C THR A 36 -0.03 0.99 16.83
N THR A 37 -0.98 0.24 17.41
CA THR A 37 -0.88 -1.22 17.47
C THR A 37 -0.97 -1.84 16.08
N VAL A 38 -1.90 -1.38 15.25
CA VAL A 38 -2.01 -1.83 13.84
C VAL A 38 -0.68 -1.63 13.10
N PHE A 39 -0.12 -0.42 13.15
CA PHE A 39 1.15 -0.15 12.45
C PHE A 39 2.33 -0.91 13.03
N ARG A 40 2.41 -1.13 14.35
CA ARG A 40 3.44 -1.98 14.94
C ARG A 40 3.40 -3.41 14.40
N VAL A 41 2.19 -3.97 14.25
CA VAL A 41 1.98 -5.31 13.69
C VAL A 41 2.32 -5.34 12.20
N LEU A 42 1.89 -4.33 11.42
CA LEU A 42 2.23 -4.25 10.01
C LEU A 42 3.73 -4.08 9.78
N SER A 43 4.40 -3.25 10.57
CA SER A 43 5.85 -3.03 10.48
C SER A 43 6.63 -4.33 10.72
N SER A 44 6.23 -5.15 11.69
CA SER A 44 6.89 -6.45 11.94
C SER A 44 6.60 -7.51 10.86
N ALA A 45 5.60 -7.26 10.00
CA ALA A 45 5.27 -8.09 8.85
C ALA A 45 5.89 -7.57 7.53
N GLY A 46 6.34 -6.32 7.50
CA GLY A 46 6.75 -5.62 6.28
C GLY A 46 5.55 -5.28 5.40
N TYR A 47 5.16 -4.00 5.38
CA TYR A 47 3.99 -3.52 4.65
C TYR A 47 4.33 -2.40 3.66
N LEU A 48 3.39 -2.13 2.76
CA LEU A 48 3.38 -1.00 1.84
C LEU A 48 2.08 -0.23 1.99
N THR A 49 2.14 1.05 1.67
CA THR A 49 1.00 1.97 1.64
C THR A 49 0.73 2.38 0.20
N SER A 50 -0.55 2.54 -0.16
CA SER A 50 -0.92 2.99 -1.50
C SER A 50 -0.38 4.39 -1.78
N CYS A 51 0.02 4.65 -3.03
CA CYS A 51 0.30 5.98 -3.53
C CYS A 51 -0.99 6.69 -4.02
N SER A 52 -2.08 5.96 -4.25
CA SER A 52 -3.40 6.54 -4.49
C SER A 52 -4.22 6.71 -3.19
N HIS A 53 -5.37 7.38 -3.30
CA HIS A 53 -6.36 7.60 -2.22
C HIS A 53 -5.73 8.11 -0.91
N ALA A 54 -4.78 9.04 -0.99
CA ALA A 54 -4.09 9.62 0.17
C ALA A 54 -3.46 8.56 1.11
N GLY A 55 -3.01 7.43 0.57
CA GLY A 55 -2.40 6.36 1.37
C GLY A 55 -3.39 5.55 2.21
N ARG A 56 -4.65 5.47 1.78
CA ARG A 56 -5.73 4.77 2.48
C ARG A 56 -5.52 3.25 2.58
N TYR A 57 -4.85 2.65 1.60
CA TYR A 57 -4.76 1.19 1.49
C TYR A 57 -3.38 0.68 1.86
N TYR A 58 -3.36 -0.51 2.47
CA TYR A 58 -2.15 -1.20 2.91
C TYR A 58 -2.10 -2.61 2.32
N THR A 59 -0.89 -3.14 2.13
CA THR A 59 -0.64 -4.53 1.75
C THR A 59 0.67 -5.03 2.35
N LEU A 60 0.92 -6.33 2.35
CA LEU A 60 2.22 -6.89 2.74
C LEU A 60 3.18 -6.85 1.55
N ARG A 61 4.46 -6.56 1.81
CA ARG A 61 5.51 -6.44 0.77
C ARG A 61 5.62 -7.63 -0.19
N ARG A 62 5.24 -8.82 0.27
CA ARG A 62 5.30 -10.08 -0.50
C ARG A 62 4.11 -10.33 -1.43
N ILE A 63 3.12 -9.44 -1.47
CA ILE A 63 1.86 -9.63 -2.21
C ILE A 63 1.89 -8.98 -3.59
N PRO A 64 2.32 -7.71 -3.74
CA PRO A 64 2.37 -7.07 -5.04
C PRO A 64 3.26 -7.82 -6.03
N GLN A 65 2.79 -7.94 -7.25
CA GLN A 65 3.61 -8.24 -8.41
C GLN A 65 3.76 -6.94 -9.18
N PHE A 66 4.89 -6.27 -8.99
CA PHE A 66 5.16 -4.99 -9.64
C PHE A 66 5.46 -5.20 -11.12
N ASP A 67 4.98 -4.27 -11.95
CA ASP A 67 5.35 -4.20 -13.36
C ASP A 67 6.77 -3.66 -13.55
N GLU A 68 7.19 -3.52 -14.81
CA GLU A 68 8.51 -2.98 -15.19
C GLU A 68 8.74 -1.56 -14.64
N ALA A 69 7.67 -0.77 -14.54
CA ALA A 69 7.69 0.57 -13.97
C ALA A 69 7.69 0.57 -12.43
N GLY A 70 7.69 -0.60 -11.77
CA GLY A 70 7.69 -0.72 -10.32
C GLY A 70 6.35 -0.38 -9.66
N LEU A 71 5.25 -0.43 -10.42
CA LEU A 71 3.90 -0.13 -9.97
C LEU A 71 3.05 -1.41 -9.88
N TRP A 72 2.11 -1.40 -8.96
CA TRP A 72 1.13 -2.46 -8.82
C TRP A 72 -0.25 -1.85 -8.57
N ALA A 73 -1.12 -1.97 -9.55
CA ALA A 73 -2.52 -1.57 -9.44
C ALA A 73 -3.36 -2.76 -8.96
N HIS A 74 -4.20 -2.55 -7.95
CA HIS A 74 -5.12 -3.55 -7.45
C HIS A 74 -6.43 -2.90 -6.97
N GLY A 75 -7.52 -3.20 -7.68
CA GLY A 75 -8.80 -2.50 -7.50
C GLY A 75 -8.62 -1.01 -7.79
N GLU A 76 -8.98 -0.16 -6.83
CA GLU A 76 -8.78 1.30 -6.89
C GLU A 76 -7.41 1.76 -6.35
N ALA A 77 -6.67 0.87 -5.70
CA ALA A 77 -5.39 1.21 -5.09
C ALA A 77 -4.22 1.04 -6.06
N LEU A 78 -3.28 1.99 -6.02
CA LEU A 78 -1.99 1.93 -6.70
C LEU A 78 -0.89 1.88 -5.65
N PHE A 79 0.09 0.99 -5.84
CA PHE A 79 1.26 0.84 -4.98
C PHE A 79 2.53 0.98 -5.80
N SER A 80 3.61 1.36 -5.12
CA SER A 80 4.95 1.46 -5.69
C SER A 80 5.95 0.68 -4.84
N LYS A 81 6.93 0.06 -5.52
CA LYS A 81 8.05 -0.64 -4.89
C LYS A 81 8.90 0.29 -4.00
N ASP A 82 8.88 1.60 -4.28
CA ASP A 82 9.70 2.62 -3.61
C ASP A 82 9.14 3.05 -2.25
N GLY A 83 7.99 2.50 -1.84
CA GLY A 83 7.47 2.53 -0.47
C GLY A 83 6.87 3.86 0.01
N THR A 84 7.19 5.00 -0.61
CA THR A 84 6.58 6.29 -0.28
C THR A 84 5.99 6.96 -1.52
N LEU A 85 4.83 7.63 -1.34
CA LEU A 85 4.21 8.46 -2.37
C LEU A 85 5.20 9.49 -2.93
N ARG A 86 6.00 10.11 -2.06
CA ARG A 86 7.02 11.10 -2.44
C ARG A 86 8.14 10.51 -3.31
N ALA A 87 8.72 9.37 -2.92
CA ALA A 87 9.76 8.71 -3.72
C ALA A 87 9.22 8.26 -5.09
N THR A 88 7.97 7.81 -5.13
CA THR A 88 7.27 7.42 -6.35
C THR A 88 7.05 8.60 -7.28
N ILE A 89 6.57 9.74 -6.76
CA ILE A 89 6.38 10.97 -7.55
C ILE A 89 7.74 11.49 -8.06
N VAL A 90 8.78 11.50 -7.23
CA VAL A 90 10.12 11.94 -7.63
C VAL A 90 10.69 11.06 -8.75
N ARG A 91 10.51 9.74 -8.69
CA ARG A 91 10.95 8.83 -9.76
C ARG A 91 10.15 9.02 -11.05
N ILE A 92 8.81 9.07 -10.98
CA ILE A 92 7.96 9.25 -12.16
C ILE A 92 8.25 10.59 -12.86
N VAL A 93 8.44 11.67 -12.08
CA VAL A 93 8.79 12.99 -12.61
C VAL A 93 10.23 13.02 -13.14
N GLY A 94 11.15 12.28 -12.52
CA GLY A 94 12.56 12.22 -12.92
C GLY A 94 12.85 11.31 -14.13
N GLU A 95 12.05 10.27 -14.36
CA GLU A 95 12.17 9.34 -15.50
C GLU A 95 11.38 9.81 -16.73
N ALA A 96 10.53 10.84 -16.60
CA ALA A 96 9.87 11.46 -17.74
C ALA A 96 10.88 12.29 -18.56
N PRO A 97 11.03 12.05 -19.87
CA PRO A 97 11.88 12.89 -20.73
C PRO A 97 11.43 14.35 -20.61
N ALA A 98 12.41 15.25 -20.43
CA ALA A 98 12.18 16.66 -20.17
C ALA A 98 11.16 17.27 -21.15
N GLY A 99 9.94 17.53 -20.67
CA GLY A 99 8.91 18.13 -21.52
C GLY A 99 7.45 17.84 -21.16
N LYS A 100 7.13 17.15 -20.07
CA LYS A 100 5.73 16.95 -19.65
C LYS A 100 5.40 17.84 -18.46
N THR A 101 4.84 19.02 -18.77
CA THR A 101 4.25 19.97 -17.83
C THR A 101 3.12 19.30 -17.03
N HIS A 102 2.89 19.82 -15.82
CA HIS A 102 2.00 19.35 -14.76
C HIS A 102 0.66 18.71 -15.20
N ASP A 103 0.09 19.16 -16.33
CA ASP A 103 -1.21 18.71 -16.83
C ASP A 103 -1.21 17.27 -17.39
N GLU A 104 -0.10 16.78 -17.95
CA GLU A 104 -0.06 15.40 -18.48
C GLU A 104 0.10 14.33 -17.39
N LEU A 105 0.68 14.71 -16.24
CA LEU A 105 0.78 13.85 -15.06
C LEU A 105 -0.60 13.60 -14.42
N GLN A 106 -1.52 14.57 -14.50
CA GLN A 106 -2.87 14.42 -13.97
C GLN A 106 -3.70 13.40 -14.78
N ALA A 107 -3.47 13.31 -16.10
CA ALA A 107 -4.15 12.37 -16.97
C ALA A 107 -3.72 10.91 -16.75
N GLN A 108 -2.44 10.65 -16.41
CA GLN A 108 -1.96 9.30 -16.11
C GLN A 108 -2.32 8.83 -14.70
N LEU A 109 -2.46 9.74 -13.73
CA LEU A 109 -2.69 9.36 -12.33
C LEU A 109 -4.16 9.18 -11.94
N ARG A 110 -5.15 9.60 -12.73
CA ARG A 110 -6.60 9.46 -12.41
C ARG A 110 -6.97 9.80 -10.95
N LEU A 111 -6.21 10.68 -10.31
CA LEU A 111 -6.54 11.18 -8.98
C LEU A 111 -7.51 12.34 -9.18
N ARG A 112 -8.82 12.04 -9.09
CA ARG A 112 -9.85 13.09 -8.99
C ARG A 112 -9.65 13.84 -7.67
N VAL A 113 -9.52 15.17 -7.81
CA VAL A 113 -9.76 16.16 -6.75
C VAL A 113 -11.22 16.09 -6.32
#